data_AF-A0AAD4PIX1-F1
#
_entry.id   AF-A0AAD4PIX1-F1
#
_cell.length_a   1.000
_cell.length_b   1.000
_cell.length_c   1.000
_cell.angle_alpha   90.00
_cell.angle_beta   90.00
_cell.angle_gamma   90.00
#
_symmetry.space_group_name_H-M   'P 1'
#
loop_
_entity.id
_entity.type
_entity.pdbx_description
1 polymer ?
#
loop_
_entity_poly.entity_id
_entity_poly.type
_entity_poly.pdbx_seq_one_letter_code
_entity_poly.pdbx_strand_id
1 'polypeptide(L)'
;MASEACTVEMKHAVYETLWQQWQQDKQIYDPLKILDFYRQLEQQANVSTTLRQKIYQAFVSRTSQLLSAPFHTDSRCAEFPQVTSLLIELRQIPDNYTRDIIETLFDDVLSSESTLSVAQRLDNLNASLTQQTMAKLQLLHRVEVHVNSSVHIFLMDNLRQLSKQPTFMQELDIGLQNRVRRSLLPGHDFHPMPLIVCLRKTNNINYYLSECENISNMCIQKRHPAKTPFKVRHAIVEEQNQSFTFQSPYWDKRYLTINSTLQLGAEITRNVYSRRDINWLHVIHAQDGVAIYDAIYESIICAGDPQQRENDEFLAYTRLVEDFDAHRDDCTWTIEDCSNL
;
A
#
# COMPACT_ATOMS: atom_id res chain seq x y z
N MET A 1 -40.94 7.79 -18.14
CA MET A 1 -40.42 8.92 -18.94
C MET A 1 -39.15 8.55 -19.72
N ALA A 2 -37.96 8.39 -19.11
CA ALA A 2 -36.74 8.05 -19.89
C ALA A 2 -36.74 6.62 -20.48
N SER A 3 -37.34 5.66 -19.77
CA SER A 3 -37.49 4.26 -20.22
C SER A 3 -38.43 4.10 -21.44
N GLU A 4 -39.25 5.11 -21.75
CA GLU A 4 -40.25 5.09 -22.82
C GLU A 4 -39.76 5.81 -24.09
N ALA A 5 -38.58 6.44 -24.08
CA ALA A 5 -38.04 7.12 -25.25
C ALA A 5 -37.58 6.12 -26.33
N CYS A 6 -38.03 6.31 -27.57
CA CYS A 6 -37.89 5.32 -28.65
C CYS A 6 -36.50 5.27 -29.31
N THR A 7 -35.67 6.31 -29.20
CA THR A 7 -34.32 6.34 -29.82
C THR A 7 -33.22 6.61 -28.80
N VAL A 8 -31.98 6.22 -29.13
CA VAL A 8 -30.79 6.45 -28.29
C VAL A 8 -30.54 7.94 -28.10
N GLU A 9 -30.74 8.74 -29.14
CA GLU A 9 -30.57 10.18 -29.14
C GLU A 9 -31.60 10.86 -28.24
N MET A 10 -32.86 10.39 -28.26
CA MET A 10 -33.90 10.88 -27.34
C MET A 10 -33.59 10.52 -25.89
N LYS A 11 -33.10 9.30 -25.62
CA LYS A 11 -32.67 8.91 -24.27
C LYS A 11 -31.53 9.78 -23.75
N HIS A 12 -30.51 10.04 -24.58
CA HIS A 12 -29.43 10.96 -24.23
C HIS A 12 -29.94 12.37 -23.91
N ALA A 13 -30.78 12.94 -24.77
CA ALA A 13 -31.34 14.27 -24.57
C ALA A 13 -32.16 14.36 -23.27
N VAL A 14 -32.93 13.32 -22.94
CA VAL A 14 -33.71 13.25 -21.69
C VAL A 14 -32.79 13.24 -20.47
N TYR A 15 -31.73 12.44 -20.46
CA TYR A 15 -30.80 12.40 -19.32
C TYR A 15 -29.98 13.68 -19.17
N GLU A 16 -29.55 14.30 -20.26
CA GLU A 16 -28.88 15.62 -20.21
C GLU A 16 -29.82 16.71 -19.70
N THR A 17 -31.07 16.74 -20.18
CA THR A 17 -32.09 17.70 -19.73
C THR A 17 -32.40 17.50 -18.25
N LEU A 18 -32.54 16.24 -17.80
CA LEU A 18 -32.78 15.92 -16.39
C LEU A 18 -31.61 16.39 -15.51
N TRP A 19 -30.37 16.16 -15.95
CA TRP A 19 -29.19 16.66 -15.24
C TRP A 19 -29.17 18.19 -15.17
N GLN A 20 -29.45 18.89 -16.28
CA GLN A 20 -29.54 20.35 -16.30
C GLN A 20 -30.64 20.87 -15.39
N GLN A 21 -31.80 20.22 -15.36
CA GLN A 21 -32.89 20.57 -14.46
C GLN A 21 -32.47 20.39 -13.00
N TRP A 22 -31.77 19.31 -12.66
CA TRP A 22 -31.26 19.10 -11.30
C TRP A 22 -30.24 20.15 -10.88
N GLN A 23 -29.43 20.65 -11.82
CA GLN A 23 -28.54 21.79 -11.57
C GLN A 23 -29.33 23.06 -11.26
N GLN A 24 -30.41 23.34 -12.02
CA GLN A 24 -31.28 24.51 -11.80
C GLN A 24 -32.03 24.43 -10.47
N ASP A 25 -32.58 23.25 -10.15
CA ASP A 25 -33.35 22.99 -8.93
C ASP A 25 -32.47 22.77 -7.70
N LYS A 26 -31.13 22.91 -7.84
CA LYS A 26 -30.15 22.73 -6.76
C LYS A 26 -30.21 21.33 -6.10
N GLN A 27 -30.69 20.33 -6.82
CA GLN A 27 -30.71 18.94 -6.30
C GLN A 27 -29.31 18.32 -6.34
N ILE A 28 -28.41 18.85 -7.16
CA ILE A 28 -27.00 18.44 -7.24
C ILE A 28 -26.17 18.70 -5.97
N TYR A 29 -26.72 19.35 -4.95
CA TYR A 29 -26.01 19.54 -3.67
C TYR A 29 -26.20 18.36 -2.72
N ASP A 30 -27.12 17.44 -3.01
CA ASP A 30 -27.35 16.22 -2.25
C ASP A 30 -26.57 15.05 -2.92
N PRO A 31 -25.46 14.59 -2.32
CA PRO A 31 -24.64 13.54 -2.92
C PRO A 31 -25.38 12.21 -3.08
N LEU A 32 -26.36 11.93 -2.21
CA LEU A 32 -27.15 10.69 -2.27
C LEU A 32 -28.04 10.66 -3.52
N LYS A 33 -28.65 11.80 -3.86
CA LYS A 33 -29.43 11.92 -5.10
C LYS A 33 -28.55 11.73 -6.33
N ILE A 34 -27.34 12.28 -6.33
CA ILE A 34 -26.41 12.11 -7.46
C ILE A 34 -25.99 10.65 -7.57
N LEU A 35 -25.69 9.97 -6.46
CA LEU A 35 -25.34 8.55 -6.45
C LEU A 35 -26.46 7.67 -7.00
N ASP A 36 -27.70 7.89 -6.55
CA ASP A 36 -28.85 7.14 -7.04
C ASP A 36 -29.08 7.36 -8.53
N PHE A 37 -28.92 8.60 -9.00
CA PHE A 37 -29.01 8.90 -10.42
C PHE A 37 -27.90 8.23 -11.21
N TYR A 38 -26.67 8.26 -10.71
CA TYR A 38 -25.54 7.59 -11.34
C TYR A 38 -25.75 6.07 -11.44
N ARG A 39 -26.22 5.42 -10.37
CA ARG A 39 -26.59 3.99 -10.37
C ARG A 39 -27.68 3.68 -11.39
N GLN A 40 -28.69 4.54 -11.52
CA GLN A 40 -29.73 4.39 -12.55
C GLN A 40 -29.16 4.50 -13.97
N LEU A 41 -28.18 5.37 -14.19
CA LEU A 41 -27.52 5.53 -15.50
C LEU A 41 -26.59 4.37 -15.84
N GLU A 42 -25.90 3.77 -14.86
CA GLU A 42 -25.05 2.58 -15.09
C GLU A 42 -25.83 1.38 -15.61
N GLN A 43 -27.10 1.25 -15.22
CA GLN A 43 -27.99 0.19 -15.70
C GLN A 43 -28.45 0.39 -17.15
N GLN A 44 -28.14 1.53 -17.77
CA GLN A 44 -28.60 1.88 -19.11
C GLN A 44 -27.42 1.82 -20.09
N ALA A 45 -27.48 0.87 -21.03
CA ALA A 45 -26.42 0.67 -22.03
C ALA A 45 -26.18 1.89 -22.95
N ASN A 46 -27.19 2.76 -23.07
CA ASN A 46 -27.25 3.84 -24.05
C ASN A 46 -27.15 5.22 -23.40
N VAL A 47 -26.23 5.40 -22.44
CA VAL A 47 -25.92 6.71 -21.86
C VAL A 47 -24.52 7.14 -22.29
N SER A 48 -24.40 8.37 -22.79
CA SER A 48 -23.12 8.97 -23.17
C SER A 48 -22.08 8.84 -22.05
N THR A 49 -20.87 8.39 -22.38
CA THR A 49 -19.74 8.28 -21.45
C THR A 49 -19.40 9.63 -20.84
N THR A 50 -19.47 10.71 -21.62
CA THR A 50 -19.24 12.08 -21.17
C THR A 50 -20.24 12.50 -20.08
N LEU A 51 -21.52 12.14 -20.21
CA LEU A 51 -22.53 12.47 -19.21
C LEU A 51 -22.29 11.68 -17.92
N ARG A 52 -22.00 10.37 -18.04
CA ARG A 52 -21.65 9.53 -16.89
C ARG A 52 -20.45 10.09 -16.12
N GLN A 53 -19.39 10.47 -16.82
CA GLN A 53 -18.20 11.06 -16.20
C GLN A 53 -18.49 12.39 -15.50
N LYS A 54 -19.31 13.27 -16.10
CA LYS A 54 -19.72 14.54 -15.47
C LYS A 54 -20.48 14.32 -14.16
N ILE A 55 -21.40 13.36 -14.16
CA ILE A 55 -22.21 13.03 -12.98
C ILE A 55 -21.35 12.38 -11.91
N TYR A 56 -20.43 11.48 -12.31
CA TYR A 56 -19.45 10.88 -11.41
C TYR A 56 -18.57 11.94 -10.73
N GLN A 57 -18.00 12.87 -11.49
CA GLN A 57 -17.18 13.96 -10.94
C GLN A 57 -17.99 14.86 -9.99
N ALA A 58 -19.25 15.15 -10.34
CA ALA A 58 -20.14 15.89 -9.45
C ALA A 58 -20.44 15.12 -8.16
N PHE A 59 -20.66 13.80 -8.24
CA PHE A 59 -20.84 12.95 -7.07
C PHE A 59 -19.60 12.98 -6.17
N VAL A 60 -18.40 12.74 -6.73
CA VAL A 60 -17.13 12.77 -5.99
C VAL A 60 -16.92 14.13 -5.30
N SER A 61 -17.03 15.23 -6.05
CA SER A 61 -16.83 16.57 -5.52
C SER A 61 -17.84 16.96 -4.43
N ARG A 62 -19.11 16.64 -4.62
CA ARG A 62 -20.16 16.98 -3.63
C ARG A 62 -20.09 16.11 -2.39
N THR A 63 -19.73 14.85 -2.56
CA THR A 63 -19.48 13.93 -1.44
C THR A 63 -18.29 14.42 -0.61
N SER A 64 -17.17 14.77 -1.27
CA SER A 64 -15.99 15.37 -0.62
C SER A 64 -16.37 16.60 0.22
N GLN A 65 -17.10 17.55 -0.38
CA GLN A 65 -17.52 18.78 0.30
C GLN A 65 -18.40 18.52 1.53
N LEU A 66 -19.26 17.51 1.50
CA LEU A 66 -20.05 17.15 2.68
C LEU A 66 -19.18 16.47 3.75
N LEU A 67 -18.26 15.59 3.33
CA LEU A 67 -17.33 14.89 4.21
C LEU A 67 -16.23 15.79 4.79
N SER A 68 -16.04 17.01 4.28
CA SER A 68 -15.07 17.97 4.85
C SER A 68 -15.57 18.62 6.14
N ALA A 69 -16.89 18.66 6.38
CA ALA A 69 -17.47 19.33 7.54
C ALA A 69 -16.87 18.91 8.92
N PRO A 70 -16.64 17.61 9.20
CA PRO A 70 -16.01 17.16 10.45
C PRO A 70 -14.55 17.61 10.64
N PHE A 71 -13.89 18.07 9.58
CA PHE A 71 -12.51 18.58 9.64
C PHE A 71 -12.44 20.05 10.02
N HIS A 72 -13.53 20.80 9.89
CA HIS A 72 -13.59 22.24 10.20
C HIS A 72 -14.14 22.55 11.60
N THR A 73 -14.21 21.54 12.47
CA THR A 73 -14.63 21.70 13.86
C THR A 73 -13.55 21.22 14.82
N ASP A 74 -13.32 21.96 15.89
CA ASP A 74 -12.42 21.57 16.98
C ASP A 74 -13.09 20.57 17.94
N SER A 75 -14.41 20.40 17.86
CA SER A 75 -15.17 19.51 18.75
C SER A 75 -15.17 18.07 18.26
N ARG A 76 -14.56 17.18 19.04
CA ARG A 76 -14.61 15.72 18.84
C ARG A 76 -15.98 15.11 19.10
N CYS A 77 -16.90 15.86 19.70
CA CYS A 77 -18.27 15.43 19.97
C CYS A 77 -19.29 16.07 19.02
N ALA A 78 -18.83 16.78 17.98
CA ALA A 78 -19.72 17.31 16.98
C ALA A 78 -20.33 16.17 16.16
N GLU A 79 -21.65 16.16 16.06
CA GLU A 79 -22.38 15.17 15.27
C GLU A 79 -22.76 15.75 13.92
N PHE A 80 -22.58 14.94 12.87
CA PHE A 80 -22.91 15.30 11.50
C PHE A 80 -23.86 14.26 10.91
N PRO A 81 -25.17 14.33 11.18
CA PRO A 81 -26.12 13.30 10.77
C PRO A 81 -26.10 13.01 9.26
N GLN A 82 -25.96 14.04 8.43
CA GLN A 82 -25.86 13.89 6.97
C GLN A 82 -24.57 13.18 6.54
N VAL A 83 -23.45 13.44 7.21
CA VAL A 83 -22.18 12.73 7.00
C VAL A 83 -22.34 11.27 7.40
N THR A 84 -22.95 10.99 8.55
CA THR A 84 -23.21 9.63 9.01
C THR A 84 -24.07 8.84 8.02
N SER A 85 -25.18 9.42 7.55
CA SER A 85 -26.03 8.80 6.53
C SER A 85 -25.29 8.54 5.24
N LEU A 86 -24.48 9.50 4.78
CA LEU A 86 -23.66 9.35 3.58
C LEU A 86 -22.63 8.23 3.75
N LEU A 87 -21.88 8.20 4.85
CA LEU A 87 -20.86 7.16 5.12
C LEU A 87 -21.46 5.75 5.12
N ILE A 88 -22.70 5.58 5.60
CA ILE A 88 -23.42 4.30 5.56
C ILE A 88 -23.68 3.87 4.11
N GLU A 89 -24.18 4.78 3.26
CA GLU A 89 -24.43 4.49 1.85
C GLU A 89 -23.14 4.22 1.06
N LEU A 90 -22.05 4.92 1.40
CA LEU A 90 -20.72 4.71 0.82
C LEU A 90 -20.11 3.34 1.20
N ARG A 91 -20.69 2.57 2.13
CA ARG A 91 -20.25 1.18 2.37
C ARG A 91 -20.69 0.22 1.27
N GLN A 92 -21.70 0.61 0.48
CA GLN A 92 -22.32 -0.22 -0.54
C GLN A 92 -21.82 0.11 -1.96
N ILE A 93 -20.85 1.02 -2.09
CA ILE A 93 -20.27 1.39 -3.38
C ILE A 93 -18.90 0.73 -3.57
N PRO A 94 -18.46 0.53 -4.82
CA PRO A 94 -17.12 0.04 -5.12
C PRO A 94 -15.99 0.89 -4.50
N ASP A 95 -14.92 0.23 -4.06
CA ASP A 95 -13.79 0.87 -3.37
C ASP A 95 -13.09 1.96 -4.19
N ASN A 96 -13.09 1.84 -5.53
CA ASN A 96 -12.50 2.87 -6.40
C ASN A 96 -13.23 4.22 -6.27
N TYR A 97 -14.55 4.22 -6.03
CA TYR A 97 -15.30 5.45 -5.80
C TYR A 97 -14.96 6.06 -4.44
N THR A 98 -14.89 5.23 -3.40
CA THR A 98 -14.45 5.64 -2.05
C THR A 98 -13.06 6.25 -2.09
N ARG A 99 -12.12 5.65 -2.83
CA ARG A 99 -10.77 6.16 -3.03
C ARG A 99 -10.75 7.55 -3.65
N ASP A 100 -11.49 7.76 -4.74
CA ASP A 100 -11.52 9.04 -5.45
C ASP A 100 -12.20 10.14 -4.62
N ILE A 101 -13.22 9.80 -3.82
CA ILE A 101 -13.86 10.69 -2.83
C ILE A 101 -12.85 11.13 -1.77
N ILE A 102 -12.11 10.18 -1.18
CA ILE A 102 -11.15 10.47 -0.13
C ILE A 102 -9.98 11.31 -0.67
N GLU A 103 -9.52 11.05 -1.90
CA GLU A 103 -8.48 11.84 -2.54
C GLU A 103 -8.91 13.32 -2.69
N THR A 104 -10.12 13.52 -3.22
CA THR A 104 -10.70 14.87 -3.37
C THR A 104 -10.93 15.54 -2.01
N LEU A 105 -11.34 14.77 -1.00
CA LEU A 105 -11.50 15.25 0.37
C LEU A 105 -10.19 15.78 0.93
N PHE A 106 -9.08 15.06 0.74
CA PHE A 106 -7.77 15.51 1.21
C PHE A 106 -7.26 16.73 0.47
N ASP A 107 -7.47 16.82 -0.85
CA ASP A 107 -7.18 18.04 -1.61
C ASP A 107 -7.91 19.26 -1.03
N ASP A 108 -9.20 19.09 -0.68
CA ASP A 108 -10.01 20.15 -0.09
C ASP A 108 -9.52 20.52 1.33
N VAL A 109 -9.42 19.55 2.25
CA VAL A 109 -9.14 19.87 3.66
C VAL A 109 -7.69 20.27 3.93
N LEU A 110 -6.72 19.69 3.23
CA LEU A 110 -5.29 20.04 3.40
C LEU A 110 -4.97 21.43 2.82
N SER A 111 -5.83 21.98 1.96
CA SER A 111 -5.70 23.37 1.48
C SER A 111 -6.02 24.41 2.57
N SER A 112 -6.80 24.02 3.59
CA SER A 112 -7.33 24.92 4.63
C SER A 112 -6.89 24.57 6.05
N GLU A 113 -6.55 23.31 6.30
CA GLU A 113 -6.22 22.77 7.63
C GLU A 113 -4.79 22.24 7.66
N SER A 114 -4.16 22.22 8.84
CA SER A 114 -2.84 21.58 8.97
C SER A 114 -2.94 20.06 8.82
N THR A 115 -1.91 19.43 8.24
CA THR A 115 -1.85 17.97 8.05
C THR A 115 -2.04 17.20 9.36
N LEU A 116 -1.52 17.72 10.48
CA LEU A 116 -1.71 17.12 11.80
C LEU A 116 -3.16 17.21 12.27
N SER A 117 -3.81 18.36 12.08
CA SER A 117 -5.24 18.53 12.40
C SER A 117 -6.09 17.55 11.60
N VAL A 118 -5.85 17.43 10.29
CA VAL A 118 -6.55 16.49 9.41
C VAL A 118 -6.35 15.05 9.90
N ALA A 119 -5.11 14.64 10.14
CA ALA A 119 -4.81 13.29 10.64
C ALA A 119 -5.52 12.98 11.96
N GLN A 120 -5.53 13.92 12.91
CA GLN A 120 -6.19 13.75 14.21
C GLN A 120 -7.71 13.71 14.13
N ARG A 121 -8.31 14.34 13.11
CA ARG A 121 -9.76 14.42 12.91
C ARG A 121 -10.31 13.33 11.99
N LEU A 122 -9.46 12.48 11.40
CA LEU A 122 -9.92 11.33 10.62
C LEU A 122 -10.89 10.43 11.39
N ASP A 123 -10.69 10.31 12.71
CA ASP A 123 -11.57 9.49 13.57
C ASP A 123 -12.92 10.17 13.86
N ASN A 124 -13.09 11.46 13.54
CA ASN A 124 -14.40 12.13 13.59
C ASN A 124 -15.32 11.64 12.46
N LEU A 125 -14.75 11.04 11.40
CA LEU A 125 -15.54 10.28 10.44
C LEU A 125 -15.97 8.98 11.13
N ASN A 126 -17.23 8.91 11.54
CA ASN A 126 -17.87 7.70 12.08
C ASN A 126 -18.08 6.63 10.97
N ALA A 127 -17.02 6.36 10.22
CA ALA A 127 -16.94 5.54 9.03
C ALA A 127 -16.73 4.06 9.39
N SER A 128 -16.94 3.15 8.44
CA SER A 128 -16.60 1.73 8.65
C SER A 128 -15.09 1.54 8.82
N LEU A 129 -14.67 0.40 9.37
CA LEU A 129 -13.26 0.07 9.51
C LEU A 129 -12.53 0.08 8.15
N THR A 130 -13.20 -0.39 7.08
CA THR A 130 -12.71 -0.31 5.68
C THR A 130 -12.43 1.14 5.28
N GLN A 131 -13.42 2.03 5.43
CA GLN A 131 -13.32 3.44 5.03
C GLN A 131 -12.26 4.17 5.87
N GLN A 132 -12.18 3.90 7.18
CA GLN A 132 -11.15 4.47 8.05
C GLN A 132 -9.74 4.00 7.65
N THR A 133 -9.60 2.72 7.31
CA THR A 133 -8.33 2.15 6.86
C THR A 133 -7.90 2.76 5.53
N MET A 134 -8.82 2.83 4.56
CA MET A 134 -8.56 3.47 3.26
C MET A 134 -8.14 4.93 3.44
N ALA A 135 -8.84 5.69 4.26
CA ALA A 135 -8.54 7.10 4.49
C ALA A 135 -7.16 7.30 5.13
N LYS A 136 -6.82 6.50 6.13
CA LYS A 136 -5.50 6.56 6.78
C LYS A 136 -4.36 6.16 5.82
N LEU A 137 -4.55 5.10 5.04
CA LEU A 137 -3.58 4.68 4.03
C LEU A 137 -3.41 5.73 2.93
N GLN A 138 -4.50 6.34 2.43
CA GLN A 138 -4.39 7.39 1.43
C GLN A 138 -3.70 8.64 1.98
N LEU A 139 -4.05 9.08 3.21
CA LEU A 139 -3.39 10.23 3.81
C LEU A 139 -1.89 9.96 4.01
N LEU A 140 -1.53 8.74 4.42
CA LEU A 140 -0.13 8.36 4.61
C LEU A 140 0.73 8.56 3.35
N HIS A 141 0.15 8.34 2.15
CA HIS A 141 0.84 8.48 0.87
C HIS A 141 0.91 9.93 0.35
N ARG A 142 0.34 10.89 1.08
CA ARG A 142 0.36 12.31 0.70
C ARG A 142 1.73 12.92 0.99
N VAL A 143 2.22 13.76 0.07
CA VAL A 143 3.52 14.45 0.20
C VAL A 143 3.58 15.29 1.48
N GLU A 144 2.44 15.86 1.86
CA GLU A 144 2.23 16.65 3.06
C GLU A 144 2.53 15.87 4.36
N VAL A 145 2.39 14.54 4.34
CA VAL A 145 2.75 13.67 5.47
C VAL A 145 4.23 13.35 5.50
N HIS A 146 4.83 13.07 4.34
CA HIS A 146 6.26 12.73 4.24
C HIS A 146 7.18 13.87 4.72
N VAL A 147 6.75 15.12 4.58
CA VAL A 147 7.50 16.29 5.09
C VAL A 147 7.31 16.52 6.60
N ASN A 148 6.39 15.80 7.26
CA ASN A 148 6.07 15.98 8.67
C ASN A 148 6.14 14.65 9.45
N SER A 149 7.31 14.39 10.04
CA SER A 149 7.59 13.16 10.79
C SER A 149 6.60 12.91 11.93
N SER A 150 6.10 13.95 12.60
CA SER A 150 5.12 13.80 13.68
C SER A 150 3.77 13.30 13.18
N VAL A 151 3.34 13.74 12.00
CA VAL A 151 2.09 13.27 11.37
C VAL A 151 2.26 11.83 10.88
N HIS A 152 3.40 11.52 10.28
CA HIS A 152 3.72 10.16 9.84
C HIS A 152 3.71 9.18 11.02
N ILE A 153 4.37 9.52 12.13
CA ILE A 153 4.36 8.71 13.37
C ILE A 153 2.93 8.53 13.89
N PHE A 154 2.14 9.60 13.94
CA PHE A 154 0.75 9.55 14.41
C PHE A 154 -0.09 8.58 13.56
N LEU A 155 -0.01 8.67 12.23
CA LEU A 155 -0.76 7.80 11.32
C LEU A 155 -0.29 6.35 11.40
N MET A 156 1.01 6.12 11.54
CA MET A 156 1.58 4.79 11.77
C MET A 156 1.04 4.16 13.06
N ASP A 157 1.05 4.89 14.17
CA ASP A 157 0.50 4.41 15.43
C ASP A 157 -0.99 4.10 15.34
N ASN A 158 -1.74 4.93 14.61
CA ASN A 158 -3.16 4.71 14.36
C ASN A 158 -3.40 3.43 13.54
N LEU A 159 -2.62 3.20 12.48
CA LEU A 159 -2.67 1.96 11.69
C LEU A 159 -2.28 0.73 12.54
N ARG A 160 -1.31 0.84 13.46
CA ARG A 160 -0.95 -0.24 14.40
C ARG A 160 -2.08 -0.55 15.38
N GLN A 161 -2.84 0.46 15.78
CA GLN A 161 -4.00 0.26 16.65
C GLN A 161 -5.13 -0.42 15.89
N LEU A 162 -5.39 -0.01 14.64
CA LEU A 162 -6.39 -0.66 13.78
C LEU A 162 -6.04 -2.13 13.53
N SER A 163 -4.78 -2.45 13.22
CA SER A 163 -4.35 -3.83 12.96
C SER A 163 -4.48 -4.76 14.17
N LYS A 164 -4.58 -4.19 15.38
CA LYS A 164 -4.79 -4.93 16.63
C LYS A 164 -6.28 -5.14 16.97
N GLN A 165 -7.20 -4.53 16.23
CA GLN A 165 -8.63 -4.71 16.48
C GLN A 165 -9.06 -6.16 16.15
N PRO A 166 -9.90 -6.81 16.99
CA PRO A 166 -10.32 -8.19 16.76
C PRO A 166 -11.01 -8.42 15.42
N THR A 167 -11.73 -7.42 14.92
CA THR A 167 -12.49 -7.50 13.67
C THR A 167 -11.66 -7.12 12.44
N PHE A 168 -10.40 -6.72 12.60
CA PHE A 168 -9.54 -6.29 11.49
C PHE A 168 -9.41 -7.36 10.40
N MET A 169 -9.20 -8.61 10.77
CA MET A 169 -9.10 -9.71 9.81
C MET A 169 -10.44 -10.14 9.20
N GLN A 170 -11.55 -9.76 9.83
CA GLN A 170 -12.90 -10.19 9.48
C GLN A 170 -13.62 -9.17 8.57
N GLU A 171 -13.40 -7.88 8.81
CA GLU A 171 -14.11 -6.78 8.13
C GLU A 171 -13.35 -6.21 6.93
N LEU A 172 -12.02 -6.31 6.89
CA LEU A 172 -11.23 -5.83 5.75
C LEU A 172 -11.04 -6.93 4.72
N ASP A 173 -11.06 -6.56 3.44
CA ASP A 173 -10.57 -7.42 2.38
C ASP A 173 -9.05 -7.67 2.51
N ILE A 174 -8.59 -8.78 1.95
CA ILE A 174 -7.18 -9.20 2.01
C ILE A 174 -6.26 -8.13 1.41
N GLY A 175 -6.70 -7.40 0.39
CA GLY A 175 -5.93 -6.33 -0.25
C GLY A 175 -5.63 -5.19 0.73
N LEU A 176 -6.64 -4.67 1.43
CA LEU A 176 -6.46 -3.64 2.45
C LEU A 176 -5.65 -4.14 3.65
N GLN A 177 -5.87 -5.38 4.11
CA GLN A 177 -5.07 -5.96 5.20
C GLN A 177 -3.58 -5.95 4.84
N ASN A 178 -3.23 -6.40 3.64
CA ASN A 178 -1.85 -6.46 3.17
C ASN A 178 -1.24 -5.07 3.03
N ARG A 179 -2.01 -4.07 2.57
CA ARG A 179 -1.55 -2.67 2.51
C ARG A 179 -1.23 -2.10 3.89
N VAL A 180 -2.06 -2.38 4.90
CA VAL A 180 -1.77 -1.97 6.29
C VAL A 180 -0.53 -2.68 6.81
N ARG A 181 -0.47 -4.01 6.72
CA ARG A 181 0.70 -4.79 7.17
C ARG A 181 1.99 -4.27 6.57
N ARG A 182 2.01 -4.01 5.25
CA ARG A 182 3.16 -3.44 4.54
C ARG A 182 3.50 -2.03 5.02
N SER A 183 2.52 -1.17 5.25
CA SER A 183 2.74 0.20 5.73
C SER A 183 3.31 0.24 7.14
N LEU A 184 2.99 -0.76 7.97
CA LEU A 184 3.52 -0.90 9.33
C LEU A 184 4.96 -1.41 9.37
N LEU A 185 5.50 -1.87 8.24
CA LEU A 185 6.91 -2.20 8.13
C LEU A 185 7.73 -0.92 8.24
N PRO A 186 8.80 -0.90 9.05
CA PRO A 186 9.58 0.30 9.21
C PRO A 186 10.21 0.74 7.87
N GLY A 187 10.01 2.03 7.52
CA GLY A 187 10.72 2.84 6.53
C GLY A 187 10.45 2.61 5.04
N HIS A 188 9.30 3.08 4.58
CA HIS A 188 9.04 3.31 3.13
C HIS A 188 9.71 4.59 2.57
N ASP A 189 10.76 5.10 3.23
CA ASP A 189 11.48 6.29 2.75
C ASP A 189 12.39 5.92 1.57
N PHE A 190 11.98 6.33 0.37
CA PHE A 190 12.69 6.15 -0.89
C PHE A 190 14.13 6.71 -0.83
N HIS A 191 15.11 5.82 -0.90
CA HIS A 191 16.51 6.17 -1.18
C HIS A 191 16.92 5.53 -2.52
N PRO A 192 17.54 6.29 -3.44
CA PRO A 192 18.05 5.72 -4.69
C PRO A 192 19.10 4.64 -4.37
N MET A 193 18.78 3.41 -4.74
CA MET A 193 19.67 2.26 -4.54
C MET A 193 20.75 2.24 -5.63
N PRO A 194 22.04 2.02 -5.30
CA PRO A 194 23.10 1.90 -6.30
C PRO A 194 22.82 0.79 -7.32
N LEU A 195 23.36 0.92 -8.54
CA LEU A 195 23.22 -0.10 -9.59
C LEU A 195 23.92 -1.42 -9.25
N ILE A 196 24.91 -1.37 -8.36
CA ILE A 196 25.63 -2.53 -7.85
C ILE A 196 25.74 -2.38 -6.33
N VAL A 197 25.23 -3.38 -5.59
CA VAL A 197 25.17 -3.34 -4.13
C VAL A 197 25.78 -4.58 -3.50
N CYS A 198 26.26 -4.46 -2.28
CA CYS A 198 26.49 -5.62 -1.42
C CYS A 198 25.52 -5.60 -0.25
N LEU A 199 24.98 -6.78 0.07
CA LEU A 199 24.04 -6.97 1.16
C LEU A 199 24.81 -7.50 2.38
N ARG A 200 25.14 -6.62 3.31
CA ARG A 200 25.88 -6.96 4.54
C ARG A 200 24.91 -7.18 5.69
N LYS A 201 25.22 -8.05 6.64
CA LYS A 201 24.50 -8.13 7.91
C LYS A 201 24.77 -6.91 8.77
N THR A 202 23.72 -6.38 9.39
CA THR A 202 23.82 -5.22 10.30
C THR A 202 24.66 -5.55 11.54
N ASN A 203 24.46 -6.73 12.10
CA ASN A 203 25.13 -7.21 13.31
C ASN A 203 26.55 -7.78 13.09
N ASN A 204 27.05 -7.85 11.86
CA ASN A 204 28.39 -8.36 11.57
C ASN A 204 29.03 -7.75 10.32
N ILE A 205 30.17 -7.09 10.50
CA ILE A 205 30.87 -6.34 9.43
C ILE A 205 31.44 -7.22 8.31
N ASN A 206 31.59 -8.53 8.53
CA ASN A 206 32.23 -9.45 7.59
C ASN A 206 31.22 -10.35 6.89
N TYR A 207 29.92 -10.24 7.21
CA TYR A 207 28.91 -11.19 6.73
C TYR A 207 28.13 -10.57 5.60
N TYR A 208 28.42 -11.03 4.39
CA TYR A 208 27.72 -10.63 3.17
C TYR A 208 26.86 -11.79 2.67
N LEU A 209 25.68 -11.47 2.15
CA LEU A 209 24.88 -12.43 1.41
C LEU A 209 25.63 -12.78 0.11
N SER A 210 25.88 -14.05 -0.10
CA SER A 210 26.55 -14.59 -1.27
C SER A 210 25.88 -15.88 -1.71
N GLU A 211 26.25 -16.37 -2.89
CA GLU A 211 25.97 -17.75 -3.24
C GLU A 211 26.85 -18.68 -2.41
N CYS A 212 26.32 -19.87 -2.14
CA CYS A 212 27.08 -20.93 -1.48
C CYS A 212 28.02 -21.64 -2.45
N GLU A 213 29.15 -22.13 -1.95
CA GLU A 213 30.24 -22.64 -2.80
C GLU A 213 29.82 -23.83 -3.69
N ASN A 214 28.84 -24.64 -3.27
CA ASN A 214 28.51 -25.91 -3.93
C ASN A 214 27.01 -26.15 -4.19
N ILE A 215 26.14 -25.19 -3.85
CA ILE A 215 24.68 -25.34 -3.97
C ILE A 215 24.07 -24.03 -4.48
N SER A 216 22.89 -24.10 -5.10
CA SER A 216 22.17 -22.91 -5.60
C SER A 216 21.55 -22.05 -4.49
N ASN A 217 21.87 -22.29 -3.23
CA ASN A 217 21.32 -21.54 -2.11
C ASN A 217 22.10 -20.25 -1.91
N MET A 218 21.46 -19.28 -1.28
CA MET A 218 22.15 -18.12 -0.75
C MET A 218 22.59 -18.38 0.68
N CYS A 219 23.74 -17.85 1.07
CA CYS A 219 24.26 -17.96 2.43
C CYS A 219 25.10 -16.75 2.82
N ILE A 220 25.53 -16.76 4.07
CA ILE A 220 26.58 -15.91 4.59
C ILE A 220 27.84 -16.76 4.76
N GLN A 221 28.92 -16.36 4.09
CA GLN A 221 30.21 -17.02 4.23
C GLN A 221 31.01 -16.45 5.40
N LYS A 222 31.53 -17.35 6.26
CA LYS A 222 32.46 -16.99 7.36
C LYS A 222 33.93 -17.05 6.96
N ARG A 223 34.32 -17.94 6.05
CA ARG A 223 35.73 -18.25 5.75
C ARG A 223 36.39 -17.23 4.83
N HIS A 224 35.63 -16.69 3.89
CA HIS A 224 36.10 -15.69 2.92
C HIS A 224 35.10 -14.53 2.87
N PRO A 225 35.18 -13.57 3.82
CA PRO A 225 34.27 -12.43 3.84
C PRO A 225 34.62 -11.46 2.69
N ALA A 226 34.25 -11.85 1.48
CA ALA A 226 34.34 -11.02 0.29
C ALA A 226 33.00 -10.32 0.08
N LYS A 227 33.07 -9.02 -0.17
CA LYS A 227 31.93 -8.25 -0.65
C LYS A 227 31.39 -8.93 -1.92
N THR A 228 30.11 -9.30 -1.90
CA THR A 228 29.44 -9.96 -3.03
C THR A 228 28.55 -8.95 -3.76
N PRO A 229 28.93 -8.51 -4.98
CA PRO A 229 28.24 -7.42 -5.67
C PRO A 229 27.01 -7.90 -6.46
N PHE A 230 25.80 -7.55 -6.04
CA PHE A 230 24.58 -7.76 -6.82
C PHE A 230 24.30 -6.59 -7.75
N LYS A 231 24.06 -6.86 -9.03
CA LYS A 231 23.54 -5.85 -9.94
C LYS A 231 22.04 -5.68 -9.70
N VAL A 232 21.63 -4.46 -9.39
CA VAL A 232 20.25 -4.11 -9.06
C VAL A 232 19.54 -3.57 -10.30
N ARG A 233 18.30 -4.02 -10.52
CA ARG A 233 17.35 -3.34 -11.40
C ARG A 233 16.10 -3.02 -10.61
N HIS A 234 15.55 -1.84 -10.84
CA HIS A 234 14.27 -1.44 -10.26
C HIS A 234 13.18 -1.46 -11.35
N ALA A 235 11.96 -1.76 -10.94
CA ALA A 235 10.75 -1.57 -11.72
C ALA A 235 9.64 -1.07 -10.80
N ILE A 236 8.67 -0.37 -11.37
CA ILE A 236 7.42 -0.05 -10.70
C ILE A 236 6.44 -1.15 -11.09
N VAL A 237 6.15 -2.04 -10.15
CA VAL A 237 5.20 -3.15 -10.35
C VAL A 237 3.98 -2.82 -9.49
N GLU A 238 2.88 -2.46 -10.15
CA GLU A 238 1.67 -1.87 -9.56
C GLU A 238 1.84 -0.41 -9.10
N GLU A 239 0.73 0.34 -9.04
CA GLU A 239 0.67 1.82 -9.06
C GLU A 239 1.54 2.58 -8.04
N GLN A 240 2.14 1.94 -7.04
CA GLN A 240 2.96 2.63 -6.02
C GLN A 240 4.14 1.81 -5.46
N ASN A 241 4.47 0.64 -5.99
CA ASN A 241 5.53 -0.19 -5.40
C ASN A 241 6.78 -0.27 -6.28
N GLN A 242 7.91 0.20 -5.75
CA GLN A 242 9.21 -0.11 -6.32
C GLN A 242 9.60 -1.53 -5.92
N SER A 243 9.88 -2.34 -6.93
CA SER A 243 10.43 -3.66 -6.78
C SER A 243 11.83 -3.69 -7.37
N PHE A 244 12.70 -4.46 -6.73
CA PHE A 244 14.10 -4.62 -7.04
C PHE A 244 14.37 -6.08 -7.41
N THR A 245 15.29 -6.27 -8.34
CA THR A 245 15.87 -7.59 -8.62
C THR A 245 17.35 -7.51 -8.33
N PHE A 246 17.88 -8.56 -7.71
CA PHE A 246 19.27 -8.65 -7.33
C PHE A 246 19.93 -9.73 -8.17
N GLN A 247 20.59 -9.31 -9.25
CA GLN A 247 21.29 -10.21 -10.15
C GLN A 247 22.68 -10.53 -9.60
N SER A 248 22.99 -11.83 -9.46
CA SER A 248 24.32 -12.30 -9.05
C SER A 248 25.37 -11.98 -10.12
N PRO A 249 26.60 -11.59 -9.72
CA PRO A 249 27.70 -11.32 -10.64
C PRO A 249 28.43 -12.61 -11.04
N TYR A 250 28.35 -13.66 -10.20
CA TYR A 250 29.16 -14.87 -10.31
C TYR A 250 28.66 -15.80 -11.43
N TRP A 251 27.35 -15.81 -11.67
CA TRP A 251 26.74 -16.61 -12.73
C TRP A 251 25.79 -15.75 -13.56
N ASP A 252 26.05 -15.71 -14.87
CA ASP A 252 25.23 -14.92 -15.78
C ASP A 252 23.74 -15.32 -15.68
N LYS A 253 22.88 -14.30 -15.61
CA LYS A 253 21.42 -14.40 -15.54
C LYS A 253 20.87 -15.17 -14.34
N ARG A 254 21.55 -15.19 -13.19
CA ARG A 254 20.96 -15.66 -11.92
C ARG A 254 20.59 -14.50 -11.01
N TYR A 255 19.50 -14.65 -10.27
CA TYR A 255 18.90 -13.67 -9.39
C TYR A 255 18.66 -14.28 -8.02
N LEU A 256 18.63 -13.41 -7.00
CA LEU A 256 18.09 -13.73 -5.70
C LEU A 256 16.60 -14.07 -5.83
N THR A 257 16.25 -15.31 -5.53
CA THR A 257 14.90 -15.86 -5.74
C THR A 257 14.42 -16.54 -4.46
N ILE A 258 13.15 -16.36 -4.13
CA ILE A 258 12.47 -17.12 -3.08
C ILE A 258 11.63 -18.19 -3.75
N ASN A 259 11.85 -19.46 -3.43
CA ASN A 259 11.03 -20.56 -3.97
C ASN A 259 10.08 -21.11 -2.90
N SER A 260 8.82 -20.70 -2.99
CA SER A 260 7.77 -20.96 -2.00
C SER A 260 7.04 -22.29 -2.15
N THR A 261 7.47 -23.18 -3.07
CA THR A 261 6.86 -24.53 -3.19
C THR A 261 7.04 -25.41 -1.94
N LEU A 262 7.74 -24.90 -0.92
CA LEU A 262 8.06 -25.56 0.34
C LEU A 262 7.34 -24.86 1.50
N GLN A 263 6.33 -25.56 2.04
CA GLN A 263 5.67 -25.41 3.36
C GLN A 263 5.31 -23.98 3.82
N LEU A 264 4.09 -23.56 3.50
CA LEU A 264 3.34 -22.59 4.30
C LEU A 264 3.11 -23.18 5.71
N GLY A 265 3.66 -22.54 6.75
CA GLY A 265 3.43 -22.90 8.16
C GLY A 265 4.66 -23.21 9.01
N ALA A 266 5.88 -23.17 8.45
CA ALA A 266 7.11 -23.24 9.23
C ALA A 266 7.54 -21.83 9.70
N GLU A 267 8.04 -21.73 10.93
CA GLU A 267 8.58 -20.47 11.51
C GLU A 267 9.81 -19.96 10.72
N ILE A 268 10.56 -20.88 10.11
CA ILE A 268 11.70 -20.63 9.22
C ILE A 268 11.55 -21.51 7.98
N THR A 269 11.68 -20.90 6.79
CA THR A 269 11.66 -21.63 5.51
C THR A 269 12.98 -21.46 4.76
N ARG A 270 13.67 -22.57 4.48
CA ARG A 270 14.91 -22.60 3.67
C ARG A 270 14.60 -22.52 2.18
N ASN A 271 14.31 -21.31 1.69
CA ASN A 271 13.82 -21.10 0.34
C ASN A 271 14.51 -19.98 -0.43
N VAL A 272 15.68 -19.51 0.01
CA VAL A 272 16.41 -18.42 -0.65
C VAL A 272 17.52 -18.98 -1.54
N TYR A 273 17.44 -18.69 -2.84
CA TYR A 273 18.29 -19.30 -3.87
C TYR A 273 18.86 -18.26 -4.85
N SER A 274 19.91 -18.66 -5.57
CA SER A 274 20.35 -18.05 -6.83
C SER A 274 19.83 -18.86 -8.02
N ARG A 275 18.83 -18.33 -8.74
CA ARG A 275 18.16 -19.02 -9.87
C ARG A 275 17.98 -18.12 -11.07
N ARG A 276 17.64 -18.69 -12.23
CA ARG A 276 17.40 -17.92 -13.46
C ARG A 276 16.09 -17.14 -13.45
N ASP A 277 15.17 -17.52 -12.56
CA ASP A 277 13.88 -16.87 -12.42
C ASP A 277 14.03 -15.52 -11.73
N ILE A 278 13.46 -14.49 -12.32
CA ILE A 278 13.47 -13.14 -11.77
C ILE A 278 12.45 -13.11 -10.62
N ASN A 279 12.91 -12.83 -9.40
CA ASN A 279 12.03 -12.49 -8.29
C ASN A 279 12.08 -10.98 -8.03
N TRP A 280 10.91 -10.36 -8.02
CA TRP A 280 10.75 -8.93 -7.74
C TRP A 280 10.53 -8.75 -6.24
N LEU A 281 11.55 -8.23 -5.56
CA LEU A 281 11.59 -8.07 -4.11
C LEU A 281 11.43 -6.59 -3.74
N HIS A 282 10.86 -6.30 -2.59
CA HIS A 282 10.83 -4.96 -2.05
C HIS A 282 11.96 -4.76 -1.05
N VAL A 283 12.46 -3.54 -0.97
CA VAL A 283 13.44 -3.12 0.04
C VAL A 283 12.75 -2.13 0.94
N ILE A 284 12.83 -2.35 2.26
CA ILE A 284 12.09 -1.60 3.27
C ILE A 284 13.09 -1.15 4.35
N HIS A 285 13.14 0.14 4.69
CA HIS A 285 14.16 0.72 5.58
C HIS A 285 13.84 0.54 7.07
N ALA A 286 14.50 -0.41 7.73
CA ALA A 286 14.44 -0.52 9.18
C ALA A 286 15.31 0.56 9.86
N GLN A 287 15.08 0.82 11.17
CA GLN A 287 15.91 1.75 11.97
C GLN A 287 17.42 1.46 11.85
N ASP A 288 17.79 0.19 11.68
CA ASP A 288 19.17 -0.29 11.71
C ASP A 288 19.69 -0.77 10.33
N GLY A 289 18.92 -0.57 9.25
CA GLY A 289 19.28 -1.03 7.92
C GLY A 289 18.07 -1.19 7.00
N VAL A 290 17.99 -2.29 6.26
CA VAL A 290 16.87 -2.64 5.38
C VAL A 290 16.44 -4.09 5.54
N ALA A 291 15.15 -4.35 5.37
CA ALA A 291 14.57 -5.66 5.18
C ALA A 291 14.33 -5.89 3.68
N ILE A 292 14.58 -7.11 3.21
CA ILE A 292 14.28 -7.51 1.82
C ILE A 292 13.05 -8.42 1.88
N TYR A 293 11.96 -7.98 1.25
CA TYR A 293 10.62 -8.52 1.43
C TYR A 293 10.04 -9.04 0.12
N ASP A 294 9.39 -10.19 0.19
CA ASP A 294 8.58 -10.75 -0.89
C ASP A 294 7.10 -10.48 -0.61
N ALA A 295 6.47 -9.68 -1.47
CA ALA A 295 5.08 -9.27 -1.32
C ALA A 295 4.07 -10.36 -1.61
N ILE A 296 4.45 -11.40 -2.36
CA ILE A 296 3.56 -12.50 -2.72
C ILE A 296 3.41 -13.45 -1.54
N TYR A 297 4.52 -13.71 -0.85
CA TYR A 297 4.57 -14.69 0.25
C TYR A 297 4.63 -14.06 1.65
N GLU A 298 4.56 -12.73 1.72
CA GLU A 298 4.69 -11.96 2.95
C GLU A 298 5.88 -12.38 3.80
N SER A 299 7.02 -12.58 3.14
CA SER A 299 8.20 -13.19 3.74
C SER A 299 9.43 -12.29 3.63
N ILE A 300 10.26 -12.28 4.67
CA ILE A 300 11.47 -11.45 4.74
C ILE A 300 12.69 -12.36 4.64
N ILE A 301 13.67 -11.97 3.84
CA ILE A 301 14.94 -12.67 3.71
C ILE A 301 15.79 -12.38 4.96
N CYS A 302 16.13 -13.45 5.66
CA CYS A 302 16.92 -13.44 6.88
C CYS A 302 18.12 -14.37 6.73
N ALA A 303 19.13 -14.15 7.56
CA ALA A 303 20.27 -15.05 7.70
C ALA A 303 21.00 -14.74 9.01
N GLY A 304 21.55 -15.76 9.66
CA GLY A 304 22.24 -15.61 10.94
C GLY A 304 21.94 -16.71 11.95
N ASP A 305 20.80 -17.40 11.81
CA ASP A 305 20.43 -18.51 12.69
C ASP A 305 21.47 -19.65 12.63
N PRO A 306 22.14 -19.97 13.76
CA PRO A 306 23.11 -21.05 13.86
C PRO A 306 22.58 -22.44 13.49
N GLN A 307 21.26 -22.65 13.54
CA GLN A 307 20.61 -23.91 13.16
C GLN A 307 20.40 -24.02 11.64
N GLN A 308 20.43 -22.90 10.92
CA GLN A 308 20.30 -22.86 9.46
C GLN A 308 21.68 -22.94 8.81
N ARG A 309 22.34 -24.09 8.98
CA ARG A 309 23.64 -24.35 8.36
C ARG A 309 23.61 -25.53 7.43
N GLU A 310 24.43 -25.44 6.40
CA GLU A 310 24.82 -26.56 5.57
C GLU A 310 26.35 -26.52 5.46
N ASN A 311 27.02 -27.55 5.98
CA ASN A 311 28.45 -27.53 6.23
C ASN A 311 28.87 -26.34 7.12
N ASP A 312 29.82 -25.52 6.66
CA ASP A 312 30.34 -24.33 7.35
C ASP A 312 29.64 -23.02 6.92
N GLU A 313 28.60 -23.10 6.08
CA GLU A 313 27.87 -21.95 5.53
C GLU A 313 26.52 -21.76 6.24
N PHE A 314 26.16 -20.50 6.51
CA PHE A 314 24.87 -20.16 7.11
C PHE A 314 23.90 -19.84 5.99
N LEU A 315 22.93 -20.70 5.79
CA LEU A 315 21.92 -20.53 4.75
C LEU A 315 21.08 -19.28 5.03
N ALA A 316 20.79 -18.55 3.97
CA ALA A 316 19.70 -17.59 3.99
C ALA A 316 18.36 -18.33 3.95
N TYR A 317 17.40 -17.78 4.67
CA TYR A 317 16.07 -18.33 4.82
C TYR A 317 15.05 -17.19 4.79
N THR A 318 13.77 -17.54 4.79
CA THR A 318 12.71 -16.56 5.01
C THR A 318 11.99 -16.82 6.32
N ARG A 319 11.45 -15.75 6.88
CA ARG A 319 10.45 -15.76 7.97
C ARG A 319 9.22 -14.98 7.52
N LEU A 320 8.09 -15.21 8.18
CA LEU A 320 6.92 -14.38 7.96
C LEU A 320 7.20 -12.95 8.40
N VAL A 321 6.57 -12.00 7.71
CA VAL A 321 6.69 -10.57 8.01
C VAL A 321 6.32 -10.24 9.47
N GLU A 322 5.37 -10.98 10.04
CA GLU A 322 4.87 -10.79 11.40
C GLU A 322 5.94 -11.09 12.47
N ASP A 323 6.94 -11.91 12.14
CA ASP A 323 8.05 -12.28 13.03
C ASP A 323 9.21 -11.28 13.00
N PHE A 324 9.14 -10.25 12.14
CA PHE A 324 10.26 -9.35 11.89
C PHE A 324 10.81 -8.67 13.14
N ASP A 325 9.93 -8.15 13.99
CA ASP A 325 10.35 -7.39 15.18
C ASP A 325 11.09 -8.27 16.19
N ALA A 326 10.73 -9.56 16.30
CA ALA A 326 11.40 -10.51 17.17
C ALA A 326 12.76 -10.98 16.62
N HIS A 327 12.96 -10.87 15.30
CA HIS A 327 14.13 -11.39 14.59
C HIS A 327 14.87 -10.33 13.77
N ARG A 328 14.78 -9.06 14.19
CA ARG A 328 15.36 -7.92 13.46
C ARG A 328 16.85 -8.11 13.19
N ASP A 329 17.59 -8.65 14.16
CA ASP A 329 19.03 -8.89 14.05
C ASP A 329 19.38 -9.87 12.91
N ASP A 330 18.51 -10.84 12.62
CA ASP A 330 18.70 -11.85 11.57
C ASP A 330 18.12 -11.40 10.22
N CYS A 331 17.11 -10.53 10.24
CA CYS A 331 16.36 -10.14 9.05
C CYS A 331 16.71 -8.75 8.49
N THR A 332 17.63 -8.03 9.14
CA THR A 332 18.08 -6.71 8.68
C THR A 332 19.45 -6.80 7.98
N TRP A 333 19.57 -6.01 6.91
CA TRP A 333 20.72 -5.91 6.03
C TRP A 333 21.18 -4.44 5.92
N THR A 334 22.48 -4.21 5.74
CA THR A 334 23.03 -2.94 5.29
C THR A 334 23.27 -3.05 3.79
N ILE A 335 22.72 -2.10 3.02
CA ILE A 335 23.05 -1.94 1.60
C ILE A 335 24.31 -1.09 1.50
N GLU A 336 25.36 -1.65 0.89
CA GLU A 336 26.59 -0.92 0.56
C GLU A 336 26.69 -0.72 -0.95
N ASP A 337 27.18 0.45 -1.38
CA ASP A 337 27.56 0.65 -2.78
C ASP A 337 28.82 -0.18 -3.09
N CYS A 338 28.68 -1.07 -4.07
CA CYS A 338 29.73 -1.99 -4.52
C CYS A 338 30.10 -1.77 -5.98
N SER A 339 29.81 -0.60 -6.53
CA SER A 339 30.07 -0.25 -7.94
C SER A 339 31.56 -0.17 -8.30
N ASN A 340 32.44 -0.05 -7.30
CA ASN A 340 33.91 0.06 -7.46
C ASN A 340 34.66 -1.27 -7.26
N LEU A 341 33.96 -2.39 -7.12
CA LEU A 341 34.56 -3.73 -6.93
C LEU A 341 34.86 -4.44 -8.25
#